data_AF-A0AAD5G943-F1
#
_entry.id   AF-A0AAD5G943-F1
#
_cell.length_a   1.000
_cell.length_b   1.000
_cell.length_c   1.000
_cell.angle_alpha   90.00
_cell.angle_beta   90.00
_cell.angle_gamma   90.00
#
_symmetry.space_group_name_H-M   'P 1'
#
loop_
_entity.id
_entity.type
_entity.pdbx_description
1 polymer ?
#
loop_
_entity_poly.entity_id
_entity_poly.type
_entity_poly.pdbx_seq_one_letter_code
_entity_poly.pdbx_strand_id
1 'polypeptide(L)'
;MENHILHIIHVVRARQLQAANLICLLLAFVALKKRRNIDDDVEVEDSMSSLPEQSSNAKKIRSKKRKRKLEQQDKELYSKLINCIDSVANAIREGNKILERVFRREYTGGEIYKELELMGLELHEIPKAINYLADNQAKARALFSCPLRIRMDMLKYMMGAADSAYAVMRMGAQHVN
;
A
#
# COMPACT_ATOMS: atom_id res chain seq x y z
N MET A 1 5.49 -4.42 25.58
CA MET A 1 4.88 -3.38 24.71
C MET A 1 4.80 -3.85 23.25
N GLU A 2 5.83 -4.53 22.73
CA GLU A 2 5.92 -5.05 21.36
C GLU A 2 4.81 -6.05 20.97
N ASN A 3 4.43 -6.98 21.86
CA ASN A 3 3.34 -7.94 21.59
C ASN A 3 1.97 -7.27 21.37
N HIS A 4 1.71 -6.14 22.02
CA HIS A 4 0.45 -5.41 21.86
C HIS A 4 0.35 -4.75 20.49
N ILE A 5 1.48 -4.26 19.96
CA ILE A 5 1.56 -3.62 18.64
C ILE A 5 1.38 -4.66 17.54
N LEU A 6 2.05 -5.83 17.66
CA LEU A 6 1.86 -6.94 16.74
C LEU A 6 0.40 -7.43 16.70
N HIS A 7 -0.23 -7.53 17.87
CA HIS A 7 -1.64 -7.91 17.97
C HIS A 7 -2.55 -6.88 17.27
N ILE A 8 -2.31 -5.58 17.44
CA ILE A 8 -3.06 -4.53 16.75
C ILE A 8 -2.86 -4.64 15.22
N ILE A 9 -1.64 -4.87 14.74
CA ILE A 9 -1.36 -5.04 13.30
C ILE A 9 -2.11 -6.25 12.74
N HIS A 10 -2.07 -7.38 13.43
CA HIS A 10 -2.79 -8.59 13.01
C HIS A 10 -4.30 -8.34 12.94
N VAL A 11 -4.87 -7.65 13.94
CA VAL A 11 -6.30 -7.28 13.95
C VAL A 11 -6.65 -6.33 12.81
N VAL A 12 -5.81 -5.32 12.54
CA VAL A 12 -6.03 -4.38 11.44
C VAL A 12 -5.95 -5.08 10.08
N ARG A 13 -4.94 -5.92 9.86
CA ARG A 13 -4.80 -6.71 8.62
C ARG A 13 -5.96 -7.68 8.43
N ALA A 14 -6.38 -8.37 9.48
CA ALA A 14 -7.54 -9.26 9.44
C ALA A 14 -8.80 -8.50 9.04
N ARG A 15 -9.05 -7.32 9.63
CA ARG A 15 -10.21 -6.47 9.27
C ARG A 15 -10.13 -5.93 7.85
N GLN A 16 -8.95 -5.52 7.38
CA GLN A 16 -8.78 -5.07 5.99
C GLN A 16 -9.01 -6.21 4.98
N LEU A 17 -8.51 -7.41 5.26
CA LEU A 17 -8.77 -8.59 4.44
C LEU A 17 -10.27 -8.94 4.42
N GLN A 18 -10.94 -8.84 5.57
CA GLN A 18 -12.37 -9.09 5.68
C GLN A 18 -13.19 -8.05 4.90
N ALA A 19 -12.80 -6.78 4.93
CA ALA A 19 -13.41 -5.72 4.13
C ALA A 19 -13.21 -5.94 2.64
N ALA A 20 -12.00 -6.32 2.20
CA ALA A 20 -11.71 -6.65 0.81
C ALA A 20 -12.57 -7.84 0.32
N ASN A 21 -12.69 -8.90 1.12
CA ASN A 21 -13.55 -10.04 0.80
C ASN A 21 -15.03 -9.64 0.68
N LEU A 22 -15.53 -8.80 1.59
CA LEU A 22 -16.91 -8.31 1.52
C LEU A 22 -17.16 -7.46 0.27
N ILE A 23 -16.20 -6.60 -0.11
CA ILE A 23 -16.27 -5.81 -1.34
C ILE A 23 -16.28 -6.73 -2.58
N CYS A 24 -15.43 -7.75 -2.62
CA CYS A 24 -15.42 -8.74 -3.70
C CYS A 24 -16.76 -9.48 -3.83
N LEU A 25 -17.36 -9.90 -2.70
CA LEU A 25 -18.68 -10.54 -2.69
C LEU A 25 -19.79 -9.60 -3.18
N LEU A 26 -19.76 -8.32 -2.79
CA LEU A 26 -20.72 -7.32 -3.28
C LEU A 26 -20.56 -7.09 -4.79
N LEU A 27 -19.33 -6.99 -5.29
CA LEU A 27 -19.06 -6.87 -6.73
C LEU A 27 -19.54 -8.09 -7.51
N ALA A 28 -19.29 -9.30 -6.98
CA ALA A 28 -19.77 -10.54 -7.58
C ALA A 28 -21.30 -10.60 -7.59
N PHE A 29 -21.96 -10.18 -6.51
CA PHE A 29 -23.41 -10.13 -6.42
C PHE A 29 -24.02 -9.14 -7.43
N VAL A 30 -23.43 -7.94 -7.56
CA VAL A 30 -23.86 -6.94 -8.55
C VAL A 30 -23.64 -7.46 -9.98
N ALA A 31 -22.51 -8.11 -10.26
CA ALA A 31 -22.23 -8.71 -11.57
C ALA A 31 -23.21 -9.84 -11.92
N LEU A 32 -23.52 -10.72 -10.96
CA LEU A 32 -24.50 -11.80 -11.14
C LEU A 32 -25.92 -11.25 -11.34
N LYS A 33 -26.30 -10.22 -10.59
CA LYS A 33 -27.61 -9.57 -10.73
C LYS A 33 -27.75 -8.86 -12.08
N LYS A 34 -26.67 -8.24 -12.58
CA LYS A 34 -26.62 -7.66 -13.93
C LYS A 34 -26.77 -8.73 -15.01
N ARG A 35 -26.15 -9.91 -14.86
CA ARG A 35 -26.32 -11.04 -15.79
C ARG A 35 -27.77 -11.53 -15.86
N ARG A 36 -28.44 -11.73 -14.72
CA ARG A 36 -29.85 -12.18 -14.69
C ARG A 36 -30.79 -11.20 -15.39
N ASN A 37 -30.60 -9.90 -15.19
CA ASN A 37 -31.39 -8.87 -15.88
C ASN A 37 -31.20 -8.83 -17.41
N ILE A 38 -30.14 -9.45 -17.96
CA ILE A 38 -29.88 -9.51 -19.42
C ILE A 38 -30.58 -10.73 -20.04
N ASP A 39 -30.65 -11.84 -19.31
CA ASP A 39 -31.32 -13.07 -19.79
C ASP A 39 -32.86 -12.91 -19.84
N ASP A 40 -33.45 -12.06 -19.00
CA ASP A 40 -34.89 -11.76 -18.99
C ASP A 40 -35.35 -10.87 -20.18
N ASP A 41 -34.44 -10.32 -21.00
CA ASP A 41 -34.75 -9.44 -22.16
C ASP A 41 -34.63 -10.18 -23.51
N VAL A 42 -34.35 -11.50 -23.52
CA VAL A 42 -34.33 -12.35 -24.73
C VAL A 42 -35.55 -13.28 -24.73
N GLU A 43 -36.73 -12.72 -25.04
CA GLU A 43 -37.87 -13.54 -25.45
C GLU A 43 -37.63 -14.10 -26.86
N VAL A 44 -37.53 -15.43 -26.91
CA VAL A 44 -37.53 -16.28 -28.10
C VAL A 44 -38.94 -16.26 -28.70
N GLU A 45 -39.09 -15.88 -29.97
CA GLU A 45 -40.24 -16.31 -30.77
C GLU A 45 -39.76 -16.75 -32.17
N ASP A 46 -39.90 -18.05 -32.42
CA ASP A 46 -39.82 -18.69 -33.73
C ASP A 46 -41.17 -19.40 -33.98
N SER A 47 -41.91 -18.96 -35.01
CA SER A 47 -42.85 -19.73 -35.88
C SER A 47 -44.02 -18.88 -36.42
N MET A 48 -43.93 -18.58 -37.72
CA MET A 48 -44.98 -18.34 -38.74
C MET A 48 -46.45 -18.08 -38.33
N SER A 49 -46.99 -16.89 -38.68
CA SER A 49 -47.98 -16.69 -39.77
C SER A 49 -48.75 -15.35 -39.70
N SER A 50 -48.87 -14.68 -40.87
CA SER A 50 -49.87 -13.68 -41.31
C SER A 50 -50.13 -12.37 -40.53
N LEU A 51 -49.87 -11.24 -41.22
CA LEU A 51 -50.43 -9.87 -41.03
C LEU A 51 -51.94 -9.80 -41.39
N PRO A 52 -52.72 -8.71 -41.13
CA PRO A 52 -52.29 -7.35 -40.74
C PRO A 52 -53.04 -6.63 -39.58
N GLU A 53 -52.32 -5.65 -39.03
CA GLU A 53 -52.73 -4.32 -38.50
C GLU A 53 -53.87 -4.18 -37.47
N GLN A 54 -53.53 -3.70 -36.26
CA GLN A 54 -53.95 -2.36 -35.77
C GLN A 54 -53.34 -1.96 -34.41
N SER A 55 -52.86 -0.71 -34.36
CA SER A 55 -52.66 0.15 -33.16
C SER A 55 -51.59 -0.24 -32.11
N SER A 56 -50.37 0.31 -32.24
CA SER A 56 -49.27 0.12 -31.27
C SER A 56 -48.45 1.38 -30.94
N ASN A 57 -49.07 2.50 -30.56
CA ASN A 57 -48.29 3.68 -30.10
C ASN A 57 -48.32 3.99 -28.58
N ALA A 58 -49.14 3.30 -27.77
CA ALA A 58 -49.16 3.53 -26.32
C ALA A 58 -48.11 2.70 -25.54
N LYS A 59 -47.78 1.48 -25.98
CA LYS A 59 -46.87 0.57 -25.27
C LYS A 59 -45.39 0.94 -25.43
N LYS A 60 -44.99 1.51 -26.58
CA LYS A 60 -43.58 1.83 -26.92
C LYS A 60 -42.99 3.00 -26.12
N ILE A 61 -43.83 3.94 -25.68
CA ILE A 61 -43.41 5.13 -24.93
C ILE A 61 -43.15 4.79 -23.45
N ARG A 62 -43.92 3.87 -22.87
CA ARG A 62 -43.83 3.50 -21.44
C ARG A 62 -42.54 2.72 -21.13
N SER A 63 -42.13 1.82 -22.02
CA SER A 63 -40.88 1.05 -21.92
C SER A 63 -39.63 1.91 -22.14
N LYS A 64 -39.66 2.87 -23.07
CA LYS A 64 -38.53 3.80 -23.31
C LYS A 64 -38.26 4.73 -22.12
N LYS A 65 -39.32 5.18 -21.43
CA LYS A 65 -39.22 6.00 -20.20
C LYS A 65 -38.73 5.20 -19.00
N ARG A 66 -39.05 3.90 -18.94
CA ARG A 66 -38.59 2.96 -17.89
C ARG A 66 -37.12 2.56 -18.09
N LYS A 67 -36.68 2.30 -19.32
CA LYS A 67 -35.26 2.03 -19.67
C LYS A 67 -34.33 3.21 -19.34
N ARG A 68 -34.75 4.44 -19.67
CA ARG A 68 -34.01 5.66 -19.29
C ARG A 68 -33.86 5.86 -17.78
N LYS A 69 -34.90 5.53 -16.99
CA LYS A 69 -34.84 5.62 -15.52
C LYS A 69 -33.90 4.58 -14.92
N LEU A 70 -33.86 3.36 -15.48
CA LEU A 70 -32.97 2.28 -15.04
C LEU A 70 -31.50 2.63 -15.35
N GLU A 71 -31.21 3.15 -16.54
CA GLU A 71 -29.86 3.59 -16.92
C GLU A 71 -29.35 4.76 -16.07
N GLN A 72 -30.25 5.69 -15.69
CA GLN A 72 -29.91 6.81 -14.80
C GLN A 72 -29.58 6.31 -13.38
N GLN A 73 -30.35 5.34 -12.90
CA GLN A 73 -30.17 4.73 -11.58
C GLN A 73 -28.89 3.89 -11.54
N ASP A 74 -28.57 3.14 -12.60
CA ASP A 74 -27.33 2.39 -12.72
C ASP A 74 -26.09 3.31 -12.73
N LYS A 75 -26.16 4.47 -13.41
CA LYS A 75 -25.09 5.49 -13.38
C LYS A 75 -24.91 6.08 -11.98
N GLU A 76 -26.00 6.37 -11.28
CA GLU A 76 -25.95 6.88 -9.91
C GLU A 76 -25.35 5.83 -8.96
N LEU A 77 -25.77 4.57 -9.08
CA LEU A 77 -25.20 3.47 -8.31
C LEU A 77 -23.72 3.26 -8.61
N TYR A 78 -23.30 3.34 -9.87
CA TYR A 78 -21.89 3.28 -10.27
C TYR A 78 -21.08 4.42 -9.65
N SER A 79 -21.58 5.66 -9.67
CA SER A 79 -20.89 6.79 -9.05
C SER A 79 -20.75 6.62 -7.53
N LYS A 80 -21.80 6.12 -6.85
CA LYS A 80 -21.75 5.81 -5.41
C LYS A 80 -20.74 4.71 -5.11
N LEU A 81 -20.68 3.68 -5.96
CA LEU A 81 -19.72 2.59 -5.83
C LEU A 81 -18.28 3.09 -5.99
N ILE A 82 -17.99 3.88 -7.03
CA ILE A 82 -16.66 4.47 -7.24
C ILE A 82 -16.26 5.34 -6.04
N ASN A 83 -17.14 6.22 -5.57
CA ASN A 83 -16.87 7.06 -4.40
C ASN A 83 -16.61 6.24 -3.13
N CYS A 84 -17.32 5.12 -2.95
CA CYS A 84 -17.08 4.18 -1.85
C CYS A 84 -15.69 3.54 -1.95
N ILE A 85 -15.32 3.08 -3.15
CA ILE A 85 -14.01 2.47 -3.42
C ILE A 85 -12.89 3.49 -3.17
N ASP A 86 -13.04 4.72 -3.64
CA ASP A 86 -12.08 5.81 -3.41
C ASP A 86 -11.95 6.12 -1.92
N SER A 87 -13.06 6.13 -1.18
CA SER A 87 -13.05 6.35 0.28
C SER A 87 -12.29 5.24 1.01
N VAL A 88 -12.50 3.97 0.62
CA VAL A 88 -11.77 2.82 1.18
C VAL A 88 -10.29 2.89 0.81
N ALA A 89 -9.96 3.19 -0.45
CA ALA A 89 -8.59 3.33 -0.92
C ALA A 89 -7.86 4.45 -0.15
N ASN A 90 -8.53 5.56 0.12
CA ASN A 90 -7.98 6.67 0.90
C ASN A 90 -7.78 6.30 2.37
N ALA A 91 -8.72 5.58 2.98
CA ALA A 91 -8.57 5.09 4.35
C ALA A 91 -7.39 4.11 4.49
N ILE A 92 -7.20 3.22 3.52
CA ILE A 92 -6.04 2.31 3.47
C ILE A 92 -4.74 3.11 3.33
N ARG A 93 -4.70 4.06 2.39
CA ARG A 93 -3.52 4.90 2.14
C ARG A 93 -3.12 5.69 3.39
N GLU A 94 -4.08 6.29 4.08
CA GLU A 94 -3.82 7.05 5.30
C GLU A 94 -3.42 6.14 6.46
N GLY A 95 -4.06 4.96 6.58
CA GLY A 95 -3.66 3.92 7.53
C GLY A 95 -2.21 3.46 7.33
N ASN A 96 -1.77 3.33 6.08
CA ASN A 96 -0.38 2.97 5.76
C ASN A 96 0.61 4.07 6.18
N LYS A 97 0.30 5.34 5.97
CA LYS A 97 1.15 6.45 6.45
C LYS A 97 1.29 6.46 7.97
N ILE A 98 0.21 6.16 8.69
CA ILE A 98 0.25 6.05 10.15
C ILE A 98 1.13 4.86 10.55
N LEU A 99 0.97 3.72 9.89
CA LEU A 99 1.78 2.54 10.14
C LEU A 99 3.26 2.81 9.89
N GLU A 100 3.63 3.52 8.82
CA GLU A 100 5.03 3.92 8.55
C GLU A 100 5.60 4.85 9.62
N ARG A 101 4.80 5.74 10.20
CA ARG A 101 5.23 6.65 11.28
C ARG A 101 5.41 5.93 12.62
N VAL A 102 4.54 4.97 12.92
CA VAL A 102 4.52 4.24 14.19
C VAL A 102 5.49 3.06 14.16
N PHE A 103 5.59 2.39 13.02
CA PHE A 103 6.44 1.22 12.83
C PHE A 103 7.79 1.65 12.27
N ARG A 104 8.77 1.79 13.16
CA ARG A 104 10.13 2.08 12.75
C ARG A 104 10.74 0.81 12.15
N ARG A 105 10.98 0.80 10.83
CA ARG A 105 11.65 -0.31 10.13
C ARG A 105 12.84 -0.82 10.93
N GLU A 106 12.87 -2.13 11.15
CA GLU A 106 14.03 -2.82 11.71
C GLU A 106 14.79 -3.48 10.56
N TYR A 107 16.11 -3.33 10.60
CA TYR A 107 17.01 -3.94 9.64
C TYR A 107 17.50 -5.27 10.21
N THR A 108 17.31 -6.33 9.42
CA THR A 108 17.93 -7.62 9.70
C THR A 108 19.43 -7.56 9.48
N GLY A 109 20.20 -8.46 10.10
CA GLY A 109 21.65 -8.52 9.89
C GLY A 109 22.06 -8.68 8.41
N GLY A 110 21.27 -9.43 7.63
CA GLY A 110 21.49 -9.60 6.19
C GLY A 110 21.23 -8.33 5.38
N GLU A 111 20.22 -7.53 5.74
CA GLU A 111 20.01 -6.21 5.12
C GLU A 111 21.13 -5.24 5.49
N ILE A 112 21.56 -5.23 6.76
CA ILE A 112 22.69 -4.41 7.23
C ILE A 112 23.96 -4.76 6.44
N TYR A 113 24.26 -6.06 6.27
CA TYR A 113 25.42 -6.52 5.52
C TYR A 113 25.40 -6.00 4.06
N LYS A 114 24.27 -6.15 3.36
CA LYS A 114 24.14 -5.69 1.97
C LYS A 114 24.36 -4.19 1.82
N GLU A 115 23.81 -3.40 2.74
CA GLU A 115 24.01 -1.94 2.73
C GLU A 115 25.45 -1.56 3.07
N LEU A 116 26.12 -2.30 3.96
CA LEU A 116 27.54 -2.11 4.30
C LEU A 116 28.48 -2.44 3.14
N GLU A 117 28.19 -3.49 2.38
CA GLU A 117 28.95 -3.90 1.20
C GLU A 117 29.03 -2.77 0.16
N LEU A 118 27.93 -2.03 -0.03
CA LEU A 118 27.86 -0.87 -0.94
C LEU A 118 28.71 0.32 -0.51
N MET A 119 29.07 0.40 0.78
CA MET A 119 29.83 1.52 1.32
C MET A 119 31.35 1.33 1.19
N GLY A 120 31.81 0.12 0.81
CA GLY A 120 33.24 -0.16 0.62
C GLY A 120 34.02 -0.20 1.94
N LEU A 121 33.44 -0.79 2.99
CA LEU A 121 34.15 -1.04 4.24
C LEU A 121 35.24 -2.09 4.04
N GLU A 122 36.34 -1.94 4.77
CA GLU A 122 37.36 -2.98 4.85
C GLU A 122 36.76 -4.24 5.52
N LEU A 123 37.18 -5.43 5.06
CA LEU A 123 36.66 -6.72 5.54
C LEU A 123 36.68 -6.88 7.07
N HIS A 124 37.67 -6.29 7.73
CA HIS A 124 37.83 -6.36 9.19
C HIS A 124 36.93 -5.36 9.95
N GLU A 125 36.44 -4.29 9.29
CA GLU A 125 35.53 -3.31 9.87
C GLU A 125 34.07 -3.77 9.81
N ILE A 126 33.73 -4.61 8.81
CA ILE A 126 32.37 -5.11 8.56
C ILE A 126 31.76 -5.77 9.81
N PRO A 127 32.39 -6.72 10.52
CA PRO A 127 31.79 -7.34 11.70
C PRO A 127 31.47 -6.35 12.81
N LYS A 128 32.35 -5.36 13.02
CA LYS A 128 32.15 -4.31 14.03
C LYS A 128 30.97 -3.41 13.67
N ALA A 129 30.86 -3.03 12.40
CA ALA A 129 29.76 -2.22 11.90
C ALA A 129 28.42 -2.97 11.95
N ILE A 130 28.40 -4.27 11.60
CA ILE A 130 27.20 -5.11 11.70
C ILE A 130 26.71 -5.17 13.14
N ASN A 131 27.59 -5.52 14.09
CA ASN A 131 27.22 -5.60 15.50
C ASN A 131 26.70 -4.26 16.01
N TYR A 132 27.41 -3.16 15.73
CA TYR A 132 26.98 -1.83 16.13
C TYR A 132 25.59 -1.46 15.60
N LEU A 133 25.32 -1.68 14.31
CA LEU A 133 24.05 -1.31 13.68
C LEU A 133 22.91 -2.26 14.06
N ALA A 134 23.20 -3.56 14.24
CA ALA A 134 22.23 -4.55 14.71
C ALA A 134 21.74 -4.20 16.12
N ASP A 135 22.65 -3.83 17.01
CA ASP A 135 22.35 -3.40 18.39
C ASP A 135 21.71 -2.00 18.44
N ASN A 136 21.89 -1.18 17.40
CA ASN A 136 21.41 0.20 17.34
C ASN A 136 20.52 0.46 16.11
N GLN A 137 19.34 -0.15 16.08
CA GLN A 137 18.36 -0.01 14.97
C GLN A 137 17.98 1.44 14.64
N ALA A 138 17.99 2.35 15.62
CA ALA A 138 17.76 3.78 15.39
C ALA A 138 18.89 4.44 14.57
N LYS A 139 20.14 4.04 14.82
CA LYS A 139 21.31 4.50 14.07
C LYS A 139 21.35 3.87 12.69
N ALA A 140 20.99 2.58 12.55
CA ALA A 140 20.82 1.92 11.26
C ALA A 140 19.82 2.65 10.36
N ARG A 141 18.62 2.97 10.89
CA ARG A 141 17.63 3.78 10.16
C ARG A 141 18.19 5.15 9.74
N ALA A 142 18.83 5.86 10.66
CA ALA A 142 19.39 7.17 10.35
C ALA A 142 20.45 7.09 9.24
N LEU A 143 21.36 6.13 9.34
CA LEU A 143 22.44 5.91 8.38
C LEU A 143 21.90 5.55 6.99
N PHE A 144 20.99 4.57 6.90
CA PHE A 144 20.48 4.09 5.62
C PHE A 144 19.43 5.01 4.98
N SER A 145 18.94 6.00 5.72
CA SER A 145 18.12 7.08 5.15
C SER A 145 18.96 8.15 4.43
N CYS A 146 20.28 8.18 4.65
CA CYS A 146 21.17 9.15 4.04
C CYS A 146 21.59 8.71 2.61
N PRO A 147 22.00 9.64 1.73
CA PRO A 147 22.61 9.29 0.45
C PRO A 147 23.90 8.47 0.66
N LEU A 148 24.14 7.45 -0.18
CA LEU A 148 25.28 6.52 -0.06
C LEU A 148 26.62 7.23 0.19
N ARG A 149 26.88 8.31 -0.55
CA ARG A 149 28.12 9.10 -0.48
C ARG A 149 28.52 9.62 0.90
N ILE A 150 27.57 9.82 1.83
CA ILE A 150 27.86 10.35 3.18
C ILE A 150 27.80 9.27 4.26
N ARG A 151 27.34 8.07 3.93
CA ARG A 151 27.06 7.06 4.95
C ARG A 151 28.34 6.55 5.61
N MET A 152 29.43 6.38 4.86
CA MET A 152 30.70 5.92 5.43
C MET A 152 31.21 6.85 6.54
N ASP A 153 31.30 8.16 6.26
CA ASP A 153 31.77 9.14 7.25
C ASP A 153 30.83 9.22 8.46
N MET A 154 29.52 9.16 8.20
CA MET A 154 28.51 9.15 9.24
C MET A 154 28.61 7.90 10.12
N LEU A 155 28.86 6.73 9.54
CA LEU A 155 29.06 5.48 10.27
C LEU A 155 30.31 5.56 11.15
N LYS A 156 31.43 6.06 10.62
CA LYS A 156 32.67 6.27 11.38
C LYS A 156 32.47 7.24 12.54
N TYR A 157 31.76 8.35 12.31
CA TYR A 157 31.38 9.30 13.37
C TYR A 157 30.52 8.63 14.44
N MET A 158 29.48 7.89 14.04
CA MET A 158 28.59 7.18 14.95
C MET A 158 29.30 6.11 15.79
N MET A 159 30.27 5.40 15.21
CA MET A 159 31.05 4.36 15.88
C MET A 159 32.21 4.90 16.73
N GLY A 160 32.36 6.23 16.84
CA GLY A 160 33.43 6.88 17.60
C GLY A 160 34.81 6.79 16.94
N ALA A 161 34.88 6.44 15.66
CA ALA A 161 36.16 6.36 14.93
C ALA A 161 36.69 7.75 14.51
N ALA A 162 35.81 8.76 14.39
CA ALA A 162 36.21 10.12 14.04
C ALA A 162 36.93 10.85 15.18
N ASP A 163 36.57 10.60 16.44
CA ASP A 163 37.15 11.29 17.60
C ASP A 163 38.61 10.91 17.86
N SER A 164 39.04 9.72 17.45
CA SER A 164 40.44 9.27 17.54
C SER A 164 41.38 10.12 16.67
N ALA A 165 40.98 10.44 15.44
CA ALA A 165 41.81 11.24 14.53
C ALA A 165 41.98 12.69 15.00
N TYR A 166 40.92 13.30 15.55
CA TYR A 166 40.98 14.65 16.10
C TYR A 166 41.70 14.71 17.47
N ALA A 167 41.62 13.65 18.29
CA ALA A 167 42.36 13.57 19.55
C ALA A 167 43.88 13.46 19.33
N VAL A 168 44.32 12.68 18.33
CA VAL A 168 45.74 12.56 17.97
C VAL A 168 46.30 13.88 17.43
N MET A 169 45.55 14.61 16.59
CA MET A 169 45.98 15.95 16.13
C MET A 169 46.08 16.97 17.28
N ARG A 170 45.20 16.89 18.28
CA ARG A 170 45.22 17.80 19.44
C ARG A 170 46.40 17.54 20.39
N MET A 171 46.84 16.27 20.49
CA MET A 171 48.02 15.87 21.27
C MET A 171 49.34 16.20 20.56
N GLY A 172 49.38 16.22 19.22
CA GLY A 172 50.57 16.61 18.45
C GLY A 172 50.86 18.12 18.44
N ALA A 173 49.89 18.97 18.78
CA ALA A 173 50.04 20.43 18.82
C ALA A 173 50.49 20.98 20.19
N GLN A 174 50.59 20.14 21.22
CA GLN A 174 50.94 20.57 22.58
C GLN A 174 52.42 20.39 22.95
N HIS A 175 53.27 19.95 22.01
CA HIS A 175 54.71 19.73 22.24
C HIS A 175 55.65 20.68 21.49
N VAL A 176 55.15 21.83 21.04
CA VAL A 176 55.99 22.92 20.52
C VAL A 176 55.71 24.18 21.35
N ASN A 177 56.37 24.26 22.51
CA ASN A 177 56.91 25.48 23.14
C ASN A 177 57.69 25.09 24.40
#